data_AF-A0A2U1VR77-F1
#
_entry.id   AF-A0A2U1VR77-F1
#
_cell.length_a   1.000
_cell.length_b   1.000
_cell.length_c   1.000
_cell.angle_alpha   90.00
_cell.angle_beta   90.00
_cell.angle_gamma   90.00
#
_symmetry.space_group_name_H-M   'P 1'
#
loop_
_entity.id
_entity.type
_entity.pdbx_description
1 polymer ?
#
loop_
_entity_poly.entity_id
_entity_poly.type
_entity_poly.pdbx_seq_one_letter_code
_entity_poly.pdbx_strand_id
1 'polypeptide(L)'
;MHPFARIAKGSMLALCLTLAMALPGPSHAQTAPTPDQVTAAKAAGTSADQLNARVVVASYFYASTDLTSARYGDDAKDIDFSKPVEVMEVPAGTTWFQYVRTGYDSVRFGNFFSPVVTATPDCLGISGAGRAEYKAVLPAGQGLKSVAAPIVDNWTTPGTSVQTQGGCAQVVVPNSVKAGVTSGGAVP
;
A
#
# COMPACT_ATOMS: atom_id res chain seq x y z
N MET A 1 -15.31 -43.37 64.99
CA MET A 1 -15.65 -42.10 64.31
C MET A 1 -14.46 -41.16 64.49
N HIS A 2 -14.01 -40.54 63.38
CA HIS A 2 -12.82 -39.68 63.20
C HIS A 2 -11.44 -40.35 63.35
N PRO A 3 -10.35 -39.77 62.79
CA PRO A 3 -10.14 -39.42 61.38
C PRO A 3 -8.71 -39.80 60.91
N PHE A 4 -8.41 -39.85 59.60
CA PHE A 4 -7.03 -39.74 59.15
C PHE A 4 -6.90 -38.79 57.96
N ALA A 5 -6.04 -37.80 58.16
CA ALA A 5 -5.74 -36.66 57.31
C ALA A 5 -5.01 -37.08 56.02
N ARG A 6 -5.31 -36.39 54.92
CA ARG A 6 -4.51 -36.45 53.68
C ARG A 6 -3.45 -35.35 53.70
N ILE A 7 -2.21 -35.79 53.50
CA ILE A 7 -1.00 -34.98 53.40
C ILE A 7 -0.93 -34.33 52.00
N ALA A 8 -0.66 -33.03 51.97
CA ALA A 8 -0.41 -32.23 50.80
C ALA A 8 0.94 -32.60 50.14
N LYS A 9 0.98 -32.63 48.80
CA LYS A 9 2.21 -32.60 48.01
C LYS A 9 2.25 -31.30 47.23
N GLY A 10 3.19 -30.43 47.61
CA GLY A 10 3.50 -29.19 46.90
C GLY A 10 4.17 -29.50 45.57
N SER A 11 3.70 -28.84 44.51
CA SER A 11 4.40 -28.76 43.24
C SER A 11 5.13 -27.42 43.19
N MET A 12 6.45 -27.46 43.26
CA MET A 12 7.32 -26.32 42.95
C MET A 12 7.25 -26.04 41.45
N LEU A 13 6.66 -24.92 41.07
CA LEU A 13 6.69 -24.39 39.71
C LEU A 13 8.00 -23.59 39.56
N ALA A 14 8.99 -24.17 38.88
CA ALA A 14 10.21 -23.47 38.50
C ALA A 14 9.91 -22.59 37.27
N LEU A 15 9.80 -21.28 37.51
CA LEU A 15 9.63 -20.26 36.47
C LEU A 15 10.99 -20.02 35.80
N CYS A 16 11.29 -20.77 34.73
CA CYS A 16 12.41 -20.46 33.85
C CYS A 16 12.09 -19.18 33.06
N LEU A 17 12.67 -18.06 33.49
CA LEU A 17 12.65 -16.79 32.79
C LEU A 17 13.62 -16.87 31.60
N THR A 18 13.13 -17.30 30.43
CA THR A 18 13.89 -17.14 29.18
C THR A 18 13.78 -15.68 28.75
N LEU A 19 14.85 -14.93 28.97
CA LEU A 19 15.06 -13.60 28.43
C LEU A 19 15.24 -13.73 26.90
N ALA A 20 14.13 -13.69 26.17
CA ALA A 20 14.17 -13.55 24.72
C ALA A 20 14.73 -12.15 24.42
N MET A 21 15.98 -12.09 23.96
CA MET A 21 16.52 -10.88 23.36
C MET A 21 15.72 -10.60 22.09
N ALA A 22 14.81 -9.64 22.17
CA ALA A 22 14.14 -9.08 21.01
C ALA A 22 15.23 -8.41 20.15
N LEU A 23 15.60 -9.07 19.05
CA LEU A 23 16.32 -8.41 17.97
C LEU A 23 15.43 -7.25 17.52
N PRO A 24 15.95 -6.02 17.42
CA PRO A 24 15.21 -4.96 16.74
C PRO A 24 15.01 -5.41 15.30
N GLY A 25 13.76 -5.76 14.95
CA GLY A 25 13.36 -5.86 13.55
C GLY A 25 13.70 -4.55 12.83
N PRO A 26 13.85 -4.55 11.49
CA PRO A 26 14.22 -3.35 10.76
C PRO A 26 13.21 -2.24 11.06
N SER A 27 13.62 -1.31 11.93
CA SER A 27 12.95 -0.05 12.13
C SER A 27 13.18 0.73 10.85
N HIS A 28 12.20 0.67 9.94
CA HIS A 28 12.15 1.51 8.76
C HIS A 28 11.93 2.97 9.18
N ALA A 29 12.92 3.62 9.77
CA ALA A 29 12.92 5.07 9.95
C ALA A 29 13.12 5.68 8.55
N GLN A 30 12.15 6.39 7.95
CA GLN A 30 11.54 7.68 8.33
C GLN A 30 12.51 8.88 8.29
N THR A 31 13.65 8.78 7.62
CA THR A 31 14.45 9.95 7.22
C THR A 31 14.12 10.37 5.79
N ALA A 32 14.26 11.67 5.51
CA ALA A 32 14.05 12.20 4.17
C ALA A 32 15.06 11.59 3.17
N PRO A 33 14.62 11.17 1.96
CA PRO A 33 15.52 10.67 0.94
C PRO A 33 16.54 11.74 0.54
N THR A 34 17.79 11.32 0.30
CA THR A 34 18.81 12.20 -0.26
C THR A 34 18.51 12.50 -1.75
N PRO A 35 19.08 13.57 -2.34
CA PRO A 35 18.94 13.84 -3.77
C PRO A 35 19.40 12.68 -4.66
N ASP A 36 20.45 11.97 -4.26
CA ASP A 36 20.96 10.80 -4.96
C ASP A 36 19.97 9.63 -4.91
N GLN A 37 19.31 9.40 -3.75
CA GLN A 37 18.26 8.40 -3.63
C GLN A 37 17.04 8.76 -4.48
N VAL A 38 16.62 10.03 -4.49
CA VAL A 38 15.53 10.47 -5.37
C VAL A 38 15.88 10.22 -6.83
N THR A 39 17.12 10.52 -7.24
CA THR A 39 17.60 10.30 -8.61
C THR A 39 17.65 8.81 -8.95
N ALA A 40 18.20 7.98 -8.06
CA ALA A 40 18.30 6.54 -8.23
C ALA A 40 16.93 5.86 -8.29
N ALA A 41 15.95 6.33 -7.51
CA ALA A 41 14.61 5.75 -7.50
C ALA A 41 13.88 5.92 -8.84
N LYS A 42 14.10 7.05 -9.53
CA LYS A 42 13.53 7.35 -10.84
C LYS A 42 14.24 6.65 -12.00
N ALA A 43 15.49 6.26 -11.80
CA ALA A 43 16.30 5.62 -12.84
C ALA A 43 15.78 4.21 -13.16
N ALA A 44 15.88 3.84 -14.44
CA ALA A 44 15.67 2.46 -14.88
C ALA A 44 16.81 1.55 -14.41
N GLY A 45 16.51 0.27 -14.23
CA GLY A 45 17.44 -0.75 -13.75
C GLY A 45 17.00 -1.38 -12.44
N THR A 46 17.82 -2.30 -11.93
CA THR A 46 17.54 -3.10 -10.72
C THR A 46 18.79 -3.26 -9.84
N SER A 47 19.68 -2.25 -9.82
CA SER A 47 20.81 -2.31 -8.89
C SER A 47 20.32 -2.26 -7.44
N ALA A 48 21.09 -2.80 -6.50
CA ALA A 48 20.71 -2.79 -5.08
C ALA A 48 20.43 -1.37 -4.57
N ASP A 49 21.21 -0.38 -5.01
CA ASP A 49 21.02 1.03 -4.66
C ASP A 49 19.70 1.58 -5.21
N GLN A 50 19.32 1.23 -6.44
CA GLN A 50 18.04 1.63 -7.02
C GLN A 50 16.85 1.00 -6.28
N LEU A 51 16.92 -0.30 -6.01
CA LEU A 51 15.86 -1.01 -5.27
C LEU A 51 15.68 -0.40 -3.87
N ASN A 52 16.79 -0.18 -3.15
CA ASN A 52 16.77 0.44 -1.83
C ASN A 52 16.23 1.89 -1.88
N ALA A 53 16.66 2.68 -2.86
CA ALA A 53 16.20 4.06 -3.02
C ALA A 53 14.69 4.15 -3.26
N ARG A 54 14.11 3.23 -4.04
CA ARG A 54 12.65 3.20 -4.29
C ARG A 54 11.86 2.89 -3.02
N VAL A 55 12.34 1.96 -2.21
CA VAL A 55 11.75 1.64 -0.89
C VAL A 55 11.85 2.85 0.05
N VAL A 56 13.00 3.52 0.10
CA VAL A 56 13.19 4.74 0.92
C VAL A 56 12.25 5.87 0.48
N VAL A 57 12.16 6.15 -0.82
CA VAL A 57 11.27 7.19 -1.35
C VAL A 57 9.80 6.87 -1.08
N ALA A 58 9.36 5.64 -1.34
CA ALA A 58 7.98 5.24 -1.11
C ALA A 58 7.62 5.28 0.39
N SER A 59 8.42 4.66 1.25
CA SER A 59 8.18 4.68 2.70
C SER A 59 8.16 6.09 3.28
N TYR A 60 9.07 6.97 2.84
CA TYR A 60 9.09 8.36 3.29
C TYR A 60 7.85 9.13 2.84
N PHE A 61 7.39 8.96 1.60
CA PHE A 61 6.16 9.59 1.12
C PHE A 61 4.94 9.22 1.97
N TYR A 62 4.81 7.96 2.37
CA TYR A 62 3.75 7.52 3.27
C TYR A 62 3.90 8.12 4.68
N ALA A 63 5.14 8.17 5.20
CA ALA A 63 5.42 8.69 6.52
C ALA A 63 5.25 10.23 6.63
N SER A 64 5.47 10.96 5.55
CA SER A 64 5.39 12.43 5.50
C SER A 64 4.00 12.96 5.12
N THR A 65 3.06 12.06 4.81
CA THR A 65 1.69 12.41 4.41
C THR A 65 0.66 11.80 5.38
N ASP A 66 -0.61 12.08 5.14
CA ASP A 66 -1.73 11.53 5.91
C ASP A 66 -2.11 10.08 5.49
N LEU A 67 -1.27 9.39 4.70
CA LEU A 67 -1.37 7.95 4.43
C LEU A 67 -0.83 7.11 5.59
N THR A 68 0.20 7.60 6.28
CA THR A 68 0.90 6.99 7.43
C THR A 68 1.77 5.76 7.11
N SER A 69 2.80 5.54 7.93
CA SER A 69 3.67 4.36 7.84
C SER A 69 2.94 3.04 8.09
N ALA A 70 1.83 3.05 8.86
CA ALA A 70 1.06 1.85 9.12
C ALA A 70 0.44 1.29 7.84
N ARG A 71 -0.06 2.18 6.97
CA ARG A 71 -0.63 1.80 5.67
C ARG A 71 0.44 1.33 4.68
N TYR A 72 1.65 1.89 4.75
CA TYR A 72 2.75 1.51 3.87
C TYR A 72 3.04 0.00 3.91
N GLY A 73 2.94 -0.65 5.09
CA GLY A 73 3.21 -2.08 5.21
C GLY A 73 2.32 -2.98 4.34
N ASP A 74 1.10 -2.54 4.06
CA ASP A 74 0.18 -3.24 3.15
C ASP A 74 0.34 -2.77 1.71
N ASP A 75 0.29 -1.46 1.48
CA ASP A 75 0.36 -0.87 0.14
C ASP A 75 1.71 -1.14 -0.56
N ALA A 76 2.81 -1.33 0.17
CA ALA A 76 4.12 -1.64 -0.41
C ALA A 76 4.14 -2.98 -1.16
N LYS A 77 3.22 -3.90 -0.84
CA LYS A 77 3.08 -5.19 -1.53
C LYS A 77 2.55 -5.00 -2.96
N ASP A 78 1.84 -3.91 -3.20
CA ASP A 78 1.27 -3.56 -4.50
C ASP A 78 2.26 -2.78 -5.39
N ILE A 79 3.48 -2.51 -4.92
CA ILE A 79 4.50 -1.73 -5.66
C ILE A 79 5.58 -2.65 -6.21
N ASP A 80 5.76 -2.66 -7.53
CA ASP A 80 6.90 -3.32 -8.16
C ASP A 80 8.16 -2.44 -8.02
N PHE A 81 8.91 -2.66 -6.95
CA PHE A 81 10.17 -1.96 -6.70
C PHE A 81 11.28 -2.29 -7.71
N SER A 82 11.10 -3.24 -8.62
CA SER A 82 12.01 -3.42 -9.76
C SER A 82 11.83 -2.34 -10.84
N LYS A 83 10.75 -1.55 -10.77
CA LYS A 83 10.45 -0.42 -11.65
C LYS A 83 10.70 0.93 -10.95
N PRO A 84 10.88 2.02 -11.73
CA PRO A 84 11.02 3.34 -11.16
C PRO A 84 9.88 3.77 -10.23
N VAL A 85 10.22 4.53 -9.19
CA VAL A 85 9.28 5.16 -8.26
C VAL A 85 9.59 6.66 -8.19
N GLU A 86 8.55 7.48 -8.20
CA GLU A 86 8.68 8.94 -8.24
C GLU A 86 7.60 9.64 -7.40
N VAL A 87 8.00 10.57 -6.55
CA VAL A 87 7.08 11.59 -6.03
C VAL A 87 6.94 12.69 -7.09
N MET A 88 5.69 12.98 -7.46
CA MET A 88 5.35 13.95 -8.50
C MET A 88 4.29 14.94 -8.00
N GLU A 89 4.33 16.15 -8.56
CA GLU A 89 3.24 17.11 -8.44
C GLU A 89 2.08 16.71 -9.37
N VAL A 90 0.86 16.83 -8.85
CA VAL A 90 -0.40 16.61 -9.54
C VAL A 90 -1.03 17.99 -9.76
N PRO A 91 -1.09 18.50 -11.00
CA PRO A 91 -1.79 19.74 -11.29
C PRO A 91 -3.30 19.62 -11.03
N ALA A 92 -3.94 20.71 -10.60
CA ALA A 92 -5.39 20.76 -10.51
C ALA A 92 -6.05 20.54 -11.88
N GLY A 93 -7.14 19.77 -11.90
CA GLY A 93 -7.84 19.41 -13.13
C GLY A 93 -7.25 18.20 -13.85
N THR A 94 -6.19 17.59 -13.31
CA THR A 94 -5.64 16.33 -13.84
C THR A 94 -6.75 15.28 -13.88
N THR A 95 -6.95 14.66 -15.03
CA THR A 95 -7.93 13.58 -15.20
C THR A 95 -7.21 12.25 -15.24
N TRP A 96 -7.49 11.39 -14.26
CA TRP A 96 -7.02 10.00 -14.17
C TRP A 96 -8.21 9.05 -14.03
N PHE A 97 -7.91 7.76 -13.89
CA PHE A 97 -8.92 6.71 -13.90
C PHE A 97 -8.83 5.89 -12.61
N GLN A 98 -9.97 5.38 -12.15
CA GLN A 98 -10.00 4.44 -11.03
C GLN A 98 -11.16 3.45 -11.18
N TYR A 99 -10.87 2.19 -10.93
CA TYR A 99 -11.88 1.14 -10.77
C TYR A 99 -12.45 1.19 -9.35
N VAL A 100 -13.65 1.75 -9.22
CA VAL A 100 -14.36 1.91 -7.95
C VAL A 100 -15.39 0.80 -7.77
N ARG A 101 -15.66 0.40 -6.53
CA ARG A 101 -16.74 -0.54 -6.23
C ARG A 101 -18.10 0.06 -6.61
N THR A 102 -18.93 -0.75 -7.27
CA THR A 102 -20.31 -0.39 -7.66
C THR A 102 -21.33 -0.83 -6.60
N GLY A 103 -22.56 -0.32 -6.68
CA GLY A 103 -23.65 -0.68 -5.74
C GLY A 103 -23.80 0.24 -4.54
N TYR A 104 -23.09 1.37 -4.51
CA TYR A 104 -23.32 2.47 -3.59
C TYR A 104 -24.15 3.57 -4.27
N ASP A 105 -24.82 4.40 -3.46
CA ASP A 105 -25.60 5.56 -3.95
C ASP A 105 -24.74 6.65 -4.61
N SER A 106 -23.42 6.61 -4.40
CA SER A 106 -22.46 7.56 -4.96
C SER A 106 -21.11 6.92 -5.26
N VAL A 107 -20.39 7.51 -6.22
CA VAL A 107 -19.00 7.13 -6.54
C VAL A 107 -18.09 7.46 -5.36
N ARG A 108 -17.30 6.48 -4.91
CA ARG A 108 -16.36 6.63 -3.79
C ARG A 108 -14.95 6.31 -4.26
N PHE A 109 -14.15 7.35 -4.48
CA PHE A 109 -12.77 7.16 -4.89
C PHE A 109 -11.88 6.72 -3.71
N GLY A 110 -10.97 5.79 -3.99
CA GLY A 110 -9.83 5.44 -3.14
C GLY A 110 -8.61 6.31 -3.41
N ASN A 111 -7.45 5.91 -2.89
CA ASN A 111 -6.21 6.68 -3.04
C ASN A 111 -5.38 6.32 -4.29
N PHE A 112 -5.64 5.18 -4.93
CA PHE A 112 -4.85 4.68 -6.06
C PHE A 112 -5.52 4.98 -7.40
N PHE A 113 -4.85 5.74 -8.26
CA PHE A 113 -5.37 6.14 -9.57
C PHE A 113 -4.46 5.60 -10.67
N SER A 114 -5.02 5.31 -11.83
CA SER A 114 -4.23 5.05 -13.03
C SER A 114 -4.16 6.31 -13.90
N PRO A 115 -2.96 6.75 -14.31
CA PRO A 115 -2.82 7.80 -15.30
C PRO A 115 -3.05 7.31 -16.75
N VAL A 116 -3.34 6.02 -16.95
CA VAL A 116 -3.47 5.39 -18.27
C VAL A 116 -4.90 4.91 -18.49
N VAL A 117 -5.55 5.43 -19.53
CA VAL A 117 -6.96 5.09 -19.87
C VAL A 117 -7.18 3.64 -20.26
N THR A 118 -6.13 2.93 -20.67
CA THR A 118 -6.21 1.51 -21.09
C THR A 118 -5.78 0.55 -19.98
N ALA A 119 -5.59 1.02 -18.75
CA ALA A 119 -5.23 0.15 -17.65
C ALA A 119 -6.42 -0.75 -17.28
N THR A 120 -6.16 -2.03 -17.07
CA THR A 120 -7.16 -3.01 -16.63
C THR A 120 -7.01 -3.27 -15.12
N PRO A 121 -8.04 -3.80 -14.44
CA PRO A 121 -7.92 -4.21 -13.04
C PRO A 121 -6.74 -5.17 -12.81
N ASP A 122 -6.61 -6.16 -13.71
CA ASP A 122 -5.57 -7.20 -13.64
C ASP A 122 -4.14 -6.61 -13.68
N CYS A 123 -3.87 -5.66 -14.56
CA CYS A 123 -2.56 -5.03 -14.59
C CYS A 123 -2.36 -3.98 -13.46
N LEU A 124 -3.43 -3.53 -12.81
CA LEU A 124 -3.39 -2.64 -11.65
C LEU A 124 -3.32 -3.40 -10.31
N GLY A 125 -3.20 -4.73 -10.33
CA GLY A 125 -3.05 -5.52 -9.12
C GLY A 125 -4.36 -5.76 -8.35
N ILE A 126 -5.53 -5.60 -9.00
CA ILE A 126 -6.84 -5.77 -8.36
C ILE A 126 -7.81 -6.61 -9.20
N SER A 127 -8.75 -7.29 -8.54
CA SER A 127 -9.90 -7.91 -9.19
C SER A 127 -10.86 -6.84 -9.73
N GLY A 128 -11.33 -7.04 -10.96
CA GLY A 128 -12.37 -6.20 -11.58
C GLY A 128 -13.80 -6.50 -11.08
N ALA A 129 -14.00 -7.57 -10.32
CA ALA A 129 -15.34 -8.00 -9.90
C ALA A 129 -16.03 -6.93 -9.04
N GLY A 130 -17.25 -6.55 -9.43
CA GLY A 130 -18.04 -5.53 -8.73
C GLY A 130 -17.45 -4.12 -8.79
N ARG A 131 -16.60 -3.85 -9.79
CA ARG A 131 -16.03 -2.53 -10.03
C ARG A 131 -16.40 -2.01 -11.42
N ALA A 132 -16.47 -0.69 -11.54
CA ALA A 132 -16.56 0.01 -12.81
C ALA A 132 -15.51 1.13 -12.84
N GLU A 133 -15.05 1.46 -14.04
CA GLU A 133 -14.05 2.51 -14.22
C GLU A 133 -14.71 3.89 -14.30
N TYR A 134 -14.12 4.85 -13.58
CA TYR A 134 -14.54 6.24 -13.59
C TYR A 134 -13.36 7.16 -13.84
N LYS A 135 -13.66 8.27 -14.53
CA LYS A 135 -12.76 9.43 -14.59
C LYS A 135 -12.78 10.13 -13.24
N ALA A 136 -11.60 10.37 -12.70
CA ALA A 136 -11.36 11.16 -11.50
C ALA A 136 -10.70 12.48 -11.91
N VAL A 137 -11.28 13.61 -11.52
CA VAL A 137 -10.68 14.94 -11.69
C VAL A 137 -10.02 15.30 -10.37
N LEU A 138 -8.69 15.35 -10.37
CA LEU A 138 -7.88 15.57 -9.17
C LEU A 138 -7.69 17.06 -8.87
N PRO A 139 -7.68 17.46 -7.59
CA PRO A 139 -7.19 18.77 -7.19
C PRO A 139 -5.66 18.82 -7.30
N ALA A 140 -5.08 20.00 -7.06
CA ALA A 140 -3.62 20.11 -6.96
C ALA A 140 -3.11 19.35 -5.72
N GLY A 141 -1.92 18.76 -5.81
CA GLY A 141 -1.26 18.11 -4.69
C GLY A 141 -0.09 17.22 -5.12
N GLN A 142 0.32 16.29 -4.27
CA GLN A 142 1.37 15.32 -4.58
C GLN A 142 0.83 13.92 -4.78
N GLY A 143 1.58 13.10 -5.52
CA GLY A 143 1.33 11.67 -5.68
C GLY A 143 2.63 10.89 -5.77
N LEU A 144 2.59 9.61 -5.37
CA LEU A 144 3.67 8.66 -5.57
C LEU A 144 3.32 7.78 -6.77
N LYS A 145 4.03 8.01 -7.88
CA LYS A 145 3.94 7.23 -9.10
C LYS A 145 4.79 5.97 -9.00
N SER A 146 4.20 4.84 -9.36
CA SER A 146 4.84 3.52 -9.35
C SER A 146 4.23 2.61 -10.43
N VAL A 147 4.68 1.36 -10.44
CA VAL A 147 4.09 0.27 -11.24
C VAL A 147 3.51 -0.77 -10.28
N ALA A 148 2.33 -1.30 -10.61
CA ALA A 148 1.70 -2.35 -9.81
C ALA A 148 2.50 -3.65 -9.82
N ALA A 149 2.72 -4.25 -8.66
CA ALA A 149 3.29 -5.58 -8.55
C ALA A 149 2.27 -6.66 -8.96
N PRO A 150 2.72 -7.81 -9.48
CA PRO A 150 1.88 -9.00 -9.51
C PRO A 150 1.53 -9.43 -8.08
N ILE A 151 0.24 -9.50 -7.73
CA ILE A 151 -0.21 -9.85 -6.38
C ILE A 151 -1.45 -10.74 -6.41
N VAL A 152 -1.68 -11.49 -5.34
CA VAL A 152 -2.95 -12.18 -5.09
C VAL A 152 -3.92 -11.21 -4.41
N ASP A 153 -4.93 -10.74 -5.14
CA ASP A 153 -6.05 -10.00 -4.56
C ASP A 153 -6.99 -10.97 -3.85
N ASN A 154 -6.96 -10.95 -2.52
CA ASN A 154 -7.84 -11.75 -1.65
C ASN A 154 -8.81 -10.88 -0.82
N TRP A 155 -8.96 -9.59 -1.18
CA TRP A 155 -9.71 -8.61 -0.40
C TRP A 155 -10.83 -7.92 -1.20
N THR A 156 -10.77 -7.89 -2.52
CA THR A 156 -11.82 -7.25 -3.35
C THR A 156 -13.12 -8.02 -3.27
N THR A 157 -13.07 -9.36 -3.40
CA THR A 157 -14.24 -10.24 -3.35
C THR A 157 -14.10 -11.25 -2.21
N PRO A 158 -14.93 -11.17 -1.16
CA PRO A 158 -14.83 -12.09 -0.02
C PRO A 158 -14.86 -13.57 -0.45
N GLY A 159 -13.91 -14.35 0.05
CA GLY A 159 -13.79 -15.78 -0.26
C GLY A 159 -13.22 -16.10 -1.66
N THR A 160 -12.80 -15.10 -2.43
CA THR A 160 -12.16 -15.29 -3.74
C THR A 160 -10.75 -14.71 -3.72
N SER A 161 -9.79 -15.47 -4.22
CA SER A 161 -8.43 -15.01 -4.48
C SER A 161 -8.19 -14.93 -5.98
N VAL A 162 -7.73 -13.79 -6.47
CA VAL A 162 -7.41 -13.57 -7.89
C VAL A 162 -5.93 -13.24 -8.01
N GLN A 163 -5.16 -14.09 -8.69
CA GLN A 163 -3.79 -13.73 -9.06
C GLN A 163 -3.85 -12.69 -10.17
N THR A 164 -3.24 -11.54 -9.92
CA THR A 164 -3.17 -10.43 -10.87
C THR A 164 -1.79 -10.36 -11.52
N GLN A 165 -1.72 -9.83 -12.74
CA GLN A 165 -0.46 -9.70 -13.47
C GLN A 165 0.36 -8.48 -13.02
N GLY A 166 -0.28 -7.42 -12.54
CA GLY A 166 0.40 -6.15 -12.30
C GLY A 166 0.96 -5.53 -13.59
N GLY A 167 1.90 -4.58 -13.45
CA GLY A 167 2.64 -3.99 -14.57
C GLY A 167 2.08 -2.68 -15.12
N CYS A 168 0.88 -2.25 -14.74
CA CYS A 168 0.38 -0.93 -15.10
C CYS A 168 0.90 0.17 -14.18
N ALA A 169 1.04 1.37 -14.74
CA ALA A 169 1.35 2.56 -13.96
C ALA A 169 0.17 2.91 -13.04
N GLN A 170 0.50 3.27 -11.81
CA GLN A 170 -0.42 3.75 -10.81
C GLN A 170 0.18 4.92 -10.05
N VAL A 171 -0.69 5.74 -9.45
CA VAL A 171 -0.31 6.84 -8.58
C VAL A 171 -1.16 6.76 -7.33
N VAL A 172 -0.51 6.64 -6.16
CA VAL A 172 -1.19 6.81 -4.87
C VAL A 172 -1.11 8.27 -4.46
N VAL A 173 -2.24 8.83 -4.03
CA VAL A 173 -2.33 10.21 -3.53
C VAL A 173 -2.70 10.24 -2.04
N PRO A 174 -2.26 11.27 -1.29
CA PRO A 174 -2.66 11.47 0.11
C PRO A 174 -4.17 11.59 0.29
N ASN A 175 -4.66 11.35 1.50
CA ASN A 175 -6.08 11.52 1.84
C ASN A 175 -6.57 12.96 1.63
N SER A 176 -5.72 13.95 1.89
CA SER A 176 -5.98 15.37 1.64
C SER A 176 -6.23 15.67 0.16
N VAL A 177 -5.46 15.05 -0.74
CA VAL A 177 -5.68 15.15 -2.20
C VAL A 177 -6.93 14.38 -2.60
N LYS A 178 -7.09 13.14 -2.13
CA LYS A 178 -8.28 12.32 -2.39
C LYS A 178 -9.58 13.02 -2.00
N ALA A 179 -9.60 13.74 -0.89
CA ALA A 179 -10.79 14.42 -0.38
C ALA A 179 -11.37 15.47 -1.35
N GLY A 180 -10.54 16.03 -2.24
CA GLY A 180 -10.97 16.98 -3.26
C GLY A 180 -11.25 16.36 -4.64
N VAL A 181 -11.15 15.04 -4.79
CA VAL A 181 -11.39 14.37 -6.07
C VAL A 181 -12.87 14.41 -6.43
N THR A 182 -13.17 14.79 -7.66
CA THR A 182 -14.54 14.79 -8.20
C THR A 182 -14.67 13.80 -9.35
N SER A 183 -15.89 13.34 -9.61
CA SER A 183 -16.16 12.41 -10.72
C SER A 183 -16.24 13.17 -12.04
N GLY A 184 -15.47 12.74 -13.03
CA GLY A 184 -15.58 13.14 -14.43
C GLY A 184 -16.54 12.24 -15.24
N GLY A 185 -17.27 11.35 -14.57
CA GLY A 185 -18.21 10.40 -15.19
C GLY A 185 -17.62 8.99 -15.37
N ALA A 186 -18.50 8.04 -15.66
CA ALA A 186 -18.12 6.66 -15.98
C ALA A 186 -17.36 6.60 -17.31
N VAL A 187 -16.43 5.66 -17.41
CA VAL A 187 -15.82 5.29 -18.70
C VAL A 187 -16.76 4.29 -19.39
N PRO A 188 -17.15 4.52 -20.66
CA PRO A 188 -18.03 3.61 -21.41
C PRO A 188 -17.44 2.23 -21.67
#